data_AF-A0A066UV15-F1
#
_entry.id   AF-A0A066UV15-F1
#
_cell.length_a   1.000
_cell.length_b   1.000
_cell.length_c   1.000
_cell.angle_alpha   90.00
_cell.angle_beta   90.00
_cell.angle_gamma   90.00
#
_symmetry.space_group_name_H-M   'P 1'
#
loop_
_entity.id
_entity.type
_entity.pdbx_description
1 polymer ?
#
loop_
_entity_poly.entity_id
_entity_poly.type
_entity_poly.pdbx_seq_one_letter_code
_entity_poly.pdbx_strand_id
1 'polypeptide(L)'
;MNENKSELEQAKELHQEAMEFLTKARQIHDSTLSHQRKLAFALSSVLPKNFGIIEHDDLPPEVLANKSRQLVDVIANRDLMDVINTIMNMAITNKDLIHTSVDYAASVDCVCVRASSLKPEGGLTVNENIFLQSDNALAELLAIEDKLIDIIADAHEASETIAGVEA
;
A
#
# COMPACT_ATOMS: atom_id res chain seq x y z
N MET A 1 -58.26 -11.13 -3.86
CA MET A 1 -57.43 -11.80 -2.83
C MET A 1 -56.18 -12.47 -3.41
N ASN A 2 -56.20 -12.96 -4.66
CA ASN A 2 -55.00 -13.54 -5.31
C ASN A 2 -53.96 -12.51 -5.77
N GLU A 3 -54.37 -11.34 -6.27
CA GLU A 3 -53.43 -10.28 -6.71
C GLU A 3 -52.56 -9.75 -5.55
N ASN A 4 -53.19 -9.45 -4.41
CA ASN A 4 -52.50 -8.98 -3.20
C ASN A 4 -51.46 -9.99 -2.65
N LYS A 5 -51.69 -11.30 -2.87
CA LYS A 5 -50.74 -12.36 -2.50
C LYS A 5 -49.56 -12.43 -3.48
N SER A 6 -49.83 -12.26 -4.78
CA SER A 6 -48.81 -12.19 -5.83
C SER A 6 -47.90 -10.96 -5.68
N GLU A 7 -48.48 -9.81 -5.35
CA GLU A 7 -47.75 -8.56 -5.09
C GLU A 7 -46.85 -8.67 -3.85
N LEU A 8 -47.33 -9.34 -2.79
CA LEU A 8 -46.53 -9.60 -1.59
C LEU A 8 -45.36 -10.56 -1.85
N GLU A 9 -45.56 -11.56 -2.70
CA GLU A 9 -44.51 -12.51 -3.12
C GLU A 9 -43.41 -11.77 -3.91
N GLN A 10 -43.80 -10.95 -4.89
CA GLN A 10 -42.88 -10.12 -5.68
C GLN A 10 -42.12 -9.11 -4.80
N ALA A 11 -42.79 -8.48 -3.83
CA ALA A 11 -42.14 -7.55 -2.91
C ALA A 11 -41.08 -8.23 -2.03
N LYS A 12 -41.31 -9.48 -1.62
CA LYS A 12 -40.34 -10.26 -0.83
C LYS A 12 -39.14 -10.68 -1.69
N GLU A 13 -39.40 -11.12 -2.92
CA GLU A 13 -38.34 -11.50 -3.86
C GLU A 13 -37.45 -10.29 -4.19
N LEU A 14 -38.05 -9.14 -4.48
CA LEU A 14 -37.34 -7.89 -4.75
C LEU A 14 -36.58 -7.37 -3.52
N HIS A 15 -37.14 -7.54 -2.31
CA HIS A 15 -36.43 -7.21 -1.07
C HIS A 15 -35.22 -8.12 -0.84
N GLN A 16 -35.35 -9.41 -1.11
CA GLN A 16 -34.26 -10.38 -1.01
C GLN A 16 -33.15 -10.04 -2.02
N GLU A 17 -33.50 -9.77 -3.27
CA GLU A 17 -32.55 -9.35 -4.31
C GLU A 17 -31.85 -8.04 -3.94
N ALA A 18 -32.59 -7.06 -3.40
CA ALA A 18 -32.04 -5.80 -2.92
C ALA A 18 -31.06 -6.00 -1.75
N MET A 19 -31.37 -6.90 -0.81
CA MET A 19 -30.50 -7.24 0.32
C MET A 19 -29.21 -7.93 -0.14
N GLU A 20 -29.31 -8.85 -1.09
CA GLU A 20 -28.15 -9.51 -1.71
C GLU A 20 -27.28 -8.49 -2.46
N PHE A 21 -27.91 -7.59 -3.23
CA PHE A 21 -27.22 -6.51 -3.92
C PHE A 21 -26.50 -5.57 -2.95
N LEU A 22 -27.15 -5.13 -1.87
CA LEU A 22 -26.54 -4.26 -0.85
C LEU A 22 -25.36 -4.94 -0.16
N THR A 23 -25.48 -6.23 0.15
CA THR A 23 -24.40 -7.01 0.76
C THR A 23 -23.19 -7.08 -0.18
N LYS A 24 -23.43 -7.37 -1.46
CA LYS A 24 -22.39 -7.39 -2.48
C LYS A 24 -21.77 -6.00 -2.72
N ALA A 25 -22.59 -4.95 -2.73
CA ALA A 25 -22.14 -3.58 -2.89
C ALA A 25 -21.25 -3.14 -1.72
N ARG A 26 -21.61 -3.49 -0.48
CA ARG A 26 -20.78 -3.25 0.71
C ARG A 26 -19.44 -3.98 0.60
N GLN A 27 -19.46 -5.27 0.25
CA GLN A 27 -18.23 -6.05 0.11
C GLN A 27 -17.28 -5.45 -0.94
N ILE A 28 -17.81 -5.03 -2.10
CA ILE A 28 -17.02 -4.37 -3.14
C ILE A 28 -16.48 -3.04 -2.65
N HIS A 29 -17.29 -2.24 -1.95
CA HIS A 29 -16.88 -0.96 -1.42
C HIS A 29 -15.72 -1.10 -0.41
N ASP A 30 -15.85 -2.01 0.55
CA ASP A 30 -14.82 -2.26 1.57
C ASP A 30 -13.50 -2.73 0.92
N SER A 31 -13.59 -3.64 -0.06
CA SER A 31 -12.41 -4.10 -0.82
C SER A 31 -11.78 -2.98 -1.66
N THR A 32 -12.59 -2.11 -2.28
CA THR A 32 -12.10 -0.96 -3.06
C THR A 32 -11.39 0.04 -2.16
N LEU A 33 -11.95 0.32 -0.99
CA LEU A 33 -11.41 1.27 -0.04
C LEU A 33 -10.09 0.76 0.56
N SER A 34 -10.01 -0.52 0.91
CA SER A 34 -8.75 -1.17 1.30
C SER A 34 -7.70 -1.04 0.18
N HIS A 35 -8.06 -1.38 -1.06
CA HIS A 35 -7.15 -1.25 -2.20
C HIS A 35 -6.65 0.19 -2.42
N GLN A 36 -7.55 1.18 -2.31
CA GLN A 36 -7.18 2.60 -2.42
C GLN A 36 -6.21 3.04 -1.33
N ARG A 37 -6.38 2.56 -0.08
CA ARG A 37 -5.45 2.85 1.02
C ARG A 37 -4.06 2.27 0.75
N LYS A 38 -3.99 1.01 0.29
CA LYS A 38 -2.71 0.36 -0.07
C LYS A 38 -2.00 1.11 -1.20
N LEU A 39 -2.73 1.48 -2.25
CA LEU A 39 -2.19 2.28 -3.35
C LEU A 39 -1.69 3.65 -2.88
N ALA A 40 -2.47 4.35 -2.05
CA ALA A 40 -2.08 5.65 -1.51
C ALA A 40 -0.80 5.54 -0.67
N PHE A 41 -0.69 4.50 0.16
CA PHE A 41 0.50 4.23 0.94
C PHE A 41 1.72 3.92 0.06
N ALA A 42 1.59 3.02 -0.92
CA ALA A 42 2.66 2.66 -1.85
C ALA A 42 3.20 3.90 -2.59
N LEU A 43 2.30 4.71 -3.14
CA LEU A 43 2.68 5.97 -3.79
C LEU A 43 3.38 6.91 -2.81
N SER A 44 2.81 7.14 -1.63
CA SER A 44 3.41 8.04 -0.63
C SER A 44 4.80 7.62 -0.15
N SER A 45 5.09 6.31 -0.16
CA SER A 45 6.38 5.77 0.26
C SER A 45 7.47 6.04 -0.77
N VAL A 46 7.13 5.96 -2.05
CA VAL A 46 8.06 6.11 -3.19
C VAL A 46 8.23 7.57 -3.64
N LEU A 47 7.26 8.43 -3.33
CA LEU A 47 7.29 9.83 -3.72
C LEU A 47 8.42 10.60 -3.00
N PRO A 48 9.15 11.50 -3.70
CA PRO A 48 10.14 12.35 -3.06
C PRO A 48 9.50 13.22 -1.98
N LYS A 49 10.05 13.25 -0.77
CA LYS A 49 9.51 14.04 0.36
C LYS A 49 9.40 15.55 0.10
N ASN A 50 10.13 16.05 -0.90
CA ASN A 50 10.14 17.46 -1.29
C ASN A 50 9.12 17.79 -2.39
N PHE A 51 8.45 16.77 -2.95
CA PHE A 51 7.28 17.01 -3.76
C PHE A 51 6.17 17.44 -2.81
N GLY A 52 5.97 18.76 -2.72
CA GLY A 52 4.88 19.32 -1.94
C GLY A 52 3.62 18.54 -2.24
N ILE A 53 2.90 18.17 -1.17
CA ILE A 53 1.55 17.61 -1.25
C ILE A 53 0.83 18.44 -2.31
N ILE A 54 0.20 17.80 -3.30
CA ILE A 54 -0.70 18.51 -4.19
C ILE A 54 -1.80 19.03 -3.27
N GLU A 55 -1.62 20.24 -2.75
CA GLU A 55 -2.63 20.92 -1.96
C GLU A 55 -3.89 20.91 -2.82
N HIS A 56 -5.04 20.78 -2.18
CA HIS A 56 -6.37 20.89 -2.79
C HIS A 56 -6.64 22.30 -3.38
N ASP A 57 -5.59 23.03 -3.74
CA ASP A 57 -5.70 24.16 -4.63
C ASP A 57 -6.20 23.64 -5.97
N ASP A 58 -7.22 24.31 -6.52
CA ASP A 58 -7.76 24.11 -7.86
C ASP A 58 -6.68 24.41 -8.92
N LEU A 59 -5.65 23.56 -8.98
CA LEU A 59 -4.58 23.65 -9.95
C LEU A 59 -5.20 23.45 -11.33
N PRO A 60 -4.89 24.33 -12.30
CA PRO A 60 -5.35 24.14 -13.67
C PRO A 60 -5.01 22.72 -14.15
N PRO A 61 -5.90 22.04 -14.91
CA PRO A 61 -5.68 20.65 -15.35
C PRO A 61 -4.33 20.42 -16.03
N GLU A 62 -3.83 21.42 -16.75
CA GLU A 62 -2.52 21.38 -17.41
C GLU A 62 -1.35 21.36 -16.42
N VAL A 63 -1.45 22.13 -15.33
CA VAL A 63 -0.43 22.18 -14.27
C VAL A 63 -0.42 20.86 -13.50
N LEU A 64 -1.61 20.31 -13.20
CA LEU A 64 -1.74 19.00 -12.59
C LEU A 64 -1.14 17.91 -13.48
N ALA A 65 -1.51 17.87 -14.76
CA ALA A 65 -0.98 16.88 -15.70
C ALA A 65 0.55 16.95 -15.82
N ASN A 66 1.12 18.15 -15.83
CA ASN A 66 2.58 18.33 -15.87
C ASN A 66 3.26 17.85 -14.57
N LYS A 67 2.70 18.19 -13.39
CA LYS A 67 3.21 17.67 -12.11
C LYS A 67 3.14 16.15 -12.04
N SER A 68 2.02 15.55 -12.45
CA SER A 68 1.85 14.10 -12.49
C SER A 68 2.86 13.43 -13.43
N ARG A 69 3.15 14.03 -14.60
CA ARG A 69 4.17 13.51 -15.51
C ARG A 69 5.57 13.58 -14.90
N GLN A 70 5.92 14.70 -14.28
CA GLN A 70 7.19 14.85 -13.57
C GLN A 70 7.35 13.81 -12.46
N LEU A 71 6.27 13.51 -11.73
CA LEU A 71 6.28 12.47 -10.70
C LEU A 71 6.57 11.09 -11.30
N VAL A 72 5.88 10.73 -12.38
CA VAL A 72 6.12 9.47 -13.09
C VAL A 72 7.57 9.39 -13.56
N ASP A 73 8.11 10.48 -14.12
CA ASP A 73 9.49 10.52 -14.59
C ASP A 73 10.49 10.35 -13.43
N VAL A 74 10.26 10.97 -12.27
CA VAL A 74 11.13 10.82 -11.10
C VAL A 74 11.09 9.38 -10.57
N ILE A 75 9.90 8.80 -10.46
CA ILE A 75 9.73 7.41 -9.98
C ILE A 75 10.39 6.42 -10.95
N ALA A 76 10.26 6.63 -12.25
CA ALA A 76 10.80 5.75 -13.28
C ALA A 76 12.33 5.79 -13.38
N ASN A 77 12.95 6.91 -12.99
CA ASN A 77 14.39 7.13 -13.11
C ASN A 77 15.14 7.06 -11.77
N ARG A 78 14.55 6.45 -10.73
CA ARG A 78 15.21 6.28 -9.43
C ARG A 78 16.47 5.44 -9.56
N ASP A 79 17.52 5.88 -8.89
CA ASP A 79 18.77 5.13 -8.80
C ASP A 79 18.83 4.24 -7.55
N LEU A 80 19.95 3.52 -7.38
CA LEU A 80 20.18 2.64 -6.22
C LEU A 80 20.03 3.38 -4.90
N MET A 81 20.54 4.61 -4.82
CA MET A 81 20.56 5.40 -3.59
C MET A 81 19.16 5.90 -3.24
N ASP A 82 18.36 6.28 -4.24
CA ASP A 82 16.96 6.66 -4.06
C ASP A 82 16.16 5.51 -3.42
N VAL A 83 16.32 4.28 -3.94
CA VAL A 83 15.60 3.10 -3.42
C VAL A 83 16.10 2.72 -2.01
N ILE A 84 17.42 2.73 -1.77
CA ILE A 84 17.99 2.46 -0.44
C ILE A 84 17.48 3.47 0.59
N ASN A 85 17.47 4.76 0.25
CA ASN A 85 16.94 5.81 1.12
C ASN A 85 15.44 5.63 1.37
N THR A 86 14.68 5.17 0.39
CA THR A 86 13.25 4.87 0.54
C THR A 86 13.03 3.73 1.52
N ILE A 87 13.75 2.60 1.35
CA ILE A 87 13.72 1.45 2.26
C ILE A 87 14.08 1.86 3.70
N MET A 88 15.15 2.66 3.87
CA MET A 88 15.58 3.14 5.18
C MET A 88 14.52 4.06 5.81
N ASN A 89 13.91 4.95 5.03
CA ASN A 89 12.83 5.81 5.49
C ASN A 89 11.60 5.00 5.92
N MET A 90 11.22 3.96 5.16
CA MET A 90 10.12 3.07 5.53
C MET A 90 10.39 2.37 6.86
N ALA A 91 11.61 1.88 7.09
CA ALA A 91 12.02 1.27 8.35
C ALA A 91 11.90 2.22 9.54
N ILE A 92 12.35 3.47 9.39
CA ILE A 92 12.32 4.48 10.48
C ILE A 92 10.87 4.90 10.78
N THR A 93 10.07 5.12 9.75
CA THR A 93 8.72 5.70 9.89
C THR A 93 7.70 4.68 10.39
N ASN A 94 7.90 3.39 10.10
CA ASN A 94 6.95 2.31 10.43
C ASN A 94 7.47 1.37 11.54
N LYS A 95 8.39 1.86 12.38
CA LYS A 95 9.02 1.09 13.48
C LYS A 95 8.03 0.48 14.48
N ASP A 96 6.85 1.08 14.62
CA ASP A 96 5.82 0.66 15.58
C ASP A 96 4.89 -0.42 14.98
N LEU A 97 5.00 -0.69 13.67
CA LEU A 97 4.15 -1.64 12.95
C LEU A 97 4.90 -2.92 12.58
N ILE A 98 6.18 -2.78 12.21
CA ILE A 98 7.01 -3.90 11.76
C ILE A 98 8.42 -3.81 12.36
N HIS A 99 9.03 -4.96 12.62
CA HIS A 99 10.43 -5.01 13.01
C HIS A 99 11.29 -4.99 11.75
N THR A 100 12.05 -3.91 11.53
CA THR A 100 12.89 -3.74 10.33
C THR A 100 14.32 -3.33 10.69
N SER A 101 15.29 -3.93 10.02
CA SER A 101 16.72 -3.64 10.08
C SER A 101 17.25 -3.50 8.65
N VAL A 102 17.98 -2.41 8.43
CA VAL A 102 18.63 -2.08 7.15
C VAL A 102 20.08 -1.76 7.49
N ASP A 103 20.99 -2.56 6.98
CA ASP A 103 22.42 -2.47 7.31
C ASP A 103 23.24 -2.37 6.04
N TYR A 104 24.36 -1.63 6.07
CA TYR A 104 25.30 -1.55 4.96
C TYR A 104 26.66 -2.14 5.37
N ALA A 105 27.05 -3.21 4.69
CA ALA A 105 28.32 -3.90 4.87
C ALA A 105 29.35 -3.38 3.85
N ALA A 106 30.04 -2.30 4.21
CA ALA A 106 30.99 -1.62 3.33
C ALA A 106 32.14 -2.51 2.82
N SER A 107 32.53 -3.56 3.57
CA SER A 107 33.60 -4.47 3.18
C SER A 107 33.30 -5.30 1.94
N VAL A 108 32.02 -5.49 1.63
CA VAL A 108 31.52 -6.29 0.51
C VAL A 108 30.50 -5.52 -0.34
N ASP A 109 30.38 -4.22 -0.11
CA ASP A 109 29.46 -3.32 -0.83
C ASP A 109 28.04 -3.90 -0.92
N CYS A 110 27.47 -4.24 0.25
CA CYS A 110 26.22 -4.97 0.36
C CYS A 110 25.23 -4.27 1.28
N VAL A 111 23.98 -4.16 0.86
CA VAL A 111 22.86 -3.73 1.71
C VAL A 111 22.13 -4.98 2.19
N CYS A 112 21.91 -5.08 3.49
CA CYS A 112 21.15 -6.16 4.10
C CYS A 112 19.81 -5.62 4.57
N VAL A 113 18.70 -6.20 4.12
CA VAL A 113 17.36 -5.82 4.54
C VAL A 113 16.69 -6.99 5.24
N ARG A 114 16.28 -6.76 6.49
CA ARG A 114 15.55 -7.71 7.32
C ARG A 114 14.27 -7.05 7.79
N ALA A 115 13.13 -7.65 7.50
CA ALA A 115 11.85 -7.16 7.99
C ALA A 115 10.91 -8.30 8.33
N SER A 116 10.19 -8.15 9.43
CA SER A 116 9.15 -9.08 9.87
C SER A 116 8.00 -8.31 10.49
N SER A 117 6.77 -8.79 10.27
CA SER A 117 5.61 -8.30 11.02
C SER A 117 5.80 -8.52 12.52
N LEU A 118 5.29 -7.58 13.34
CA LEU A 118 5.28 -7.75 14.80
C LEU A 118 4.27 -8.80 15.26
N LYS A 119 3.30 -9.17 14.41
CA LYS A 119 2.31 -10.21 14.72
C LYS A 119 2.84 -11.59 14.29
N PRO A 120 2.77 -12.61 15.18
CA PRO A 120 3.47 -13.89 15.03
C PRO A 120 2.89 -14.84 13.97
N GLU A 121 1.73 -14.53 13.38
CA GLU A 121 1.06 -15.45 12.45
C GLU A 121 1.60 -15.27 11.02
N GLY A 122 2.66 -16.02 10.69
CA GLY A 122 3.02 -16.40 9.32
C GLY A 122 3.38 -15.27 8.34
N GLY A 123 3.84 -14.12 8.83
CA GLY A 123 4.10 -12.95 8.00
C GLY A 123 5.22 -13.14 6.97
N LEU A 124 4.99 -12.58 5.77
CA LEU A 124 6.03 -12.32 4.78
C LEU A 124 7.25 -11.73 5.50
N THR A 125 8.39 -12.40 5.41
CA THR A 125 9.63 -11.97 6.05
C THR A 125 10.62 -11.64 4.96
N VAL A 126 11.18 -10.44 5.02
CA VAL A 126 12.31 -10.05 4.16
C VAL A 126 13.58 -10.41 4.92
N ASN A 127 14.50 -11.12 4.28
CA ASN A 127 15.85 -11.36 4.79
C ASN A 127 16.79 -11.53 3.60
N GLU A 128 17.16 -10.39 3.01
CA GLU A 128 17.85 -10.34 1.73
C GLU A 128 19.16 -9.57 1.88
N ASN A 129 20.17 -9.99 1.11
CA ASN A 129 21.47 -9.34 1.02
C ASN A 129 21.72 -8.98 -0.44
N ILE A 130 21.87 -7.69 -0.72
CA ILE A 130 21.98 -7.15 -2.08
C ILE A 130 23.37 -6.56 -2.25
N PHE A 131 24.16 -7.19 -3.12
CA PHE A 131 25.48 -6.68 -3.49
C PHE A 131 25.32 -5.56 -4.53
N LEU A 132 25.74 -4.35 -4.18
CA LEU A 132 25.53 -3.15 -5.00
C LEU A 132 26.36 -3.14 -6.28
N GLN A 133 27.38 -3.99 -6.36
CA GLN A 133 28.20 -4.17 -7.56
C GLN A 133 27.56 -5.10 -8.60
N SER A 134 26.45 -5.75 -8.26
CA SER A 134 25.75 -6.64 -9.18
C SER A 134 24.97 -5.85 -10.22
N ASP A 135 24.96 -6.32 -11.47
CA ASP A 135 24.23 -5.69 -12.58
C ASP A 135 22.71 -5.62 -12.32
N ASN A 136 22.17 -6.48 -11.46
CA ASN A 136 20.76 -6.54 -11.10
C ASN A 136 20.42 -5.89 -9.74
N ALA A 137 21.37 -5.22 -9.08
CA ALA A 137 21.18 -4.70 -7.73
C ALA A 137 19.96 -3.78 -7.59
N LEU A 138 19.70 -2.94 -8.60
CA LEU A 138 18.53 -2.05 -8.59
C LEU A 138 17.22 -2.83 -8.65
N ALA A 139 17.14 -3.85 -9.50
CA ALA A 139 15.94 -4.68 -9.62
C ALA A 139 15.68 -5.47 -8.32
N GLU A 140 16.74 -5.97 -7.66
CA GLU A 140 16.62 -6.64 -6.37
C GLU A 140 16.14 -5.70 -5.26
N LEU A 141 16.68 -4.47 -5.20
CA LEU A 141 16.23 -3.45 -4.26
C LEU A 141 14.78 -3.04 -4.49
N LEU A 142 14.36 -2.85 -5.75
CA LEU A 142 12.96 -2.55 -6.08
C LEU A 142 12.02 -3.68 -5.65
N ALA A 143 12.40 -4.94 -5.88
CA ALA A 143 11.59 -6.08 -5.44
C ALA A 143 11.47 -6.16 -3.91
N ILE A 144 12.50 -5.71 -3.18
CA ILE A 144 12.47 -5.64 -1.71
C ILE A 144 11.61 -4.47 -1.24
N GLU A 145 11.72 -3.31 -1.89
CA GLU A 145 10.88 -2.16 -1.63
C GLU A 145 9.39 -2.52 -1.79
N ASP A 146 9.02 -3.18 -2.89
CA ASP A 146 7.65 -3.65 -3.13
C ASP A 146 7.17 -4.60 -2.01
N LYS A 147 7.99 -5.58 -1.63
CA LYS A 147 7.68 -6.48 -0.50
C LYS A 147 7.48 -5.72 0.81
N LEU A 148 8.30 -4.71 1.09
CA LEU A 148 8.17 -3.90 2.31
C LEU A 148 6.89 -3.07 2.28
N ILE A 149 6.54 -2.49 1.12
CA ILE A 149 5.28 -1.76 0.94
C ILE A 149 4.10 -2.66 1.31
N ASP A 150 4.06 -3.88 0.78
CA ASP A 150 2.98 -4.84 1.06
C ASP A 150 2.90 -5.19 2.56
N ILE A 151 4.04 -5.53 3.17
CA ILE A 151 4.11 -5.91 4.58
C ILE A 151 3.62 -4.76 5.48
N ILE A 152 4.04 -3.53 5.18
CA ILE A 152 3.66 -2.35 5.97
C ILE A 152 2.18 -2.02 5.76
N ALA A 153 1.69 -2.07 4.52
CA ALA A 153 0.28 -1.79 4.21
C ALA A 153 -0.66 -2.78 4.92
N ASP A 154 -0.32 -4.07 4.92
CA ASP A 154 -1.06 -5.09 5.65
C ASP A 154 -1.00 -4.87 7.17
N ALA A 155 0.16 -4.44 7.70
CA ALA A 155 0.31 -4.12 9.11
C ALA A 155 -0.56 -2.91 9.53
N HIS A 156 -0.65 -1.88 8.69
CA HIS A 156 -1.55 -0.73 8.91
C HIS A 156 -3.02 -1.16 8.95
N GLU A 157 -3.49 -1.92 7.95
CA GLU A 157 -4.87 -2.41 7.90
C GLU A 157 -5.22 -3.26 9.13
N ALA A 158 -4.30 -4.13 9.55
CA ALA A 158 -4.47 -4.95 10.74
C ALA A 158 -4.40 -4.15 12.06
N SER A 159 -3.77 -2.97 12.07
CA SER A 159 -3.74 -2.06 13.22
C SER A 159 -5.05 -1.26 13.33
N GLU A 160 -5.55 -0.76 12.20
CA GLU A 160 -6.84 -0.03 12.15
C GLU A 160 -8.02 -0.91 12.57
N THR A 161 -8.00 -2.19 12.18
CA THR A 161 -9.06 -3.14 12.55
C THR A 161 -9.11 -3.40 14.07
N ILE A 162 -7.96 -3.42 14.76
CA ILE A 162 -7.94 -3.57 16.22
C ILE A 162 -8.46 -2.31 16.90
N ALA A 163 -8.01 -1.13 16.45
CA ALA A 163 -8.45 0.15 17.01
C ALA A 163 -9.97 0.37 16.87
N GLY A 164 -10.59 -0.13 15.79
CA GLY A 164 -12.05 -0.05 15.59
C GLY A 164 -12.88 -1.04 16.41
N VAL A 165 -12.26 -2.06 17.03
CA VAL A 165 -12.94 -3.02 17.92
C VAL A 165 -12.85 -2.59 19.39
N GLU A 166 -11.84 -1.80 19.73
CA GLU A 166 -11.60 -1.29 21.09
C GLU A 166 -12.23 0.10 21.38
N ALA A 167 -12.80 0.76 20.37
CA ALA A 167 -13.49 2.06 20.47
C ALA A 167 -15.02 1.92 20.37
#